data_AF-A0A950Q6K6-F1
#
_entry.id   AF-A0A950Q6K6-F1
#
_cell.length_a   1.000
_cell.length_b   1.000
_cell.length_c   1.000
_cell.angle_alpha   90.00
_cell.angle_beta   90.00
_cell.angle_gamma   90.00
#
_symmetry.space_group_name_H-M   'P 1'
#
loop_
_entity.id
_entity.type
_entity.pdbx_description
1 polymer ?
#
loop_
_entity_poly.entity_id
_entity_poly.type
_entity_poly.pdbx_seq_one_letter_code
_entity_poly.pdbx_strand_id
1 'polypeptide(L)'
;MKRMASIASHPDHAPGYKAIRWNWDWVTRPLFGSALAALVTAAIYYGPVYVALFAAIAGIAAAREWHRMVGEPVFGPAFFITSIATVAALAAKLFAPVLLAPYAIIVGGAAVAAIYAALRGHYPAWHGFGALYIALPALALVLLRGVPNGAWIIVGMFLAIWTTDTGALITGNIVGGPRLWPAIS
;
A
#
# COMPACT_ATOMS: atom_id res chain seq x y z
N MET A 1 4.78 50.96 -6.84
CA MET A 1 6.12 51.09 -7.43
C MET A 1 7.13 50.41 -6.49
N LYS A 2 7.73 49.30 -6.95
CA LYS A 2 8.88 48.56 -6.38
C LYS A 2 8.79 47.95 -4.97
N ARG A 3 8.63 46.62 -4.92
CA ARG A 3 9.61 45.69 -4.31
C ARG A 3 9.36 44.27 -4.81
N MET A 4 9.93 43.97 -5.98
CA MET A 4 10.36 42.62 -6.33
C MET A 4 11.76 42.40 -5.75
N ALA A 5 12.11 41.11 -5.58
CA ALA A 5 13.42 40.55 -5.27
C ALA A 5 13.74 40.33 -3.77
N SER A 6 13.46 39.11 -3.33
CA SER A 6 14.46 38.27 -2.66
C SER A 6 14.04 36.81 -2.83
N ILE A 7 14.29 36.26 -4.04
CA ILE A 7 14.37 34.82 -4.22
C ILE A 7 15.58 34.39 -3.40
N ALA A 8 15.32 33.85 -2.20
CA ALA A 8 16.36 33.18 -1.44
C ALA A 8 16.82 31.98 -2.27
N SER A 9 18.02 32.09 -2.81
CA SER A 9 18.75 31.00 -3.45
C SER A 9 18.80 29.83 -2.47
N HIS A 10 17.96 28.81 -2.72
CA HIS A 10 18.17 27.51 -2.10
C HIS A 10 19.50 27.00 -2.64
N PRO A 11 20.46 26.60 -1.80
CA PRO A 11 21.68 26.00 -2.31
C PRO A 11 21.31 24.69 -3.02
N ASP A 12 21.48 24.64 -4.34
CA ASP A 12 21.30 23.47 -5.23
C ASP A 12 22.37 22.38 -5.00
N HIS A 13 23.03 22.38 -3.84
CA HIS A 13 24.02 21.37 -3.49
C HIS A 13 23.37 20.33 -2.59
N ALA A 14 23.53 19.06 -2.98
CA ALA A 14 23.12 17.92 -2.20
C ALA A 14 23.59 18.10 -0.75
N PRO A 15 22.72 17.88 0.26
CA PRO A 15 23.13 17.94 1.65
C PRO A 15 24.37 17.07 1.81
N GLY A 16 25.49 17.68 2.20
CA GLY A 16 26.75 16.97 2.43
C GLY A 16 26.49 15.73 3.28
N TYR A 17 27.22 14.65 2.98
CA TYR A 17 27.05 13.33 3.59
C TYR A 17 26.75 13.48 5.10
N LYS A 18 25.50 13.19 5.50
CA LYS A 18 25.19 13.17 6.92
C LYS A 18 26.02 12.03 7.51
N ALA A 19 26.88 12.35 8.47
CA ALA A 19 27.69 11.34 9.15
C ALA A 19 26.78 10.19 9.61
N ILE A 20 27.15 8.96 9.25
CA ILE A 20 26.40 7.75 9.63
C ILE A 20 26.40 7.68 11.15
N ARG A 21 25.26 8.01 11.76
CA ARG A 21 25.06 7.84 13.20
C ARG A 21 24.63 6.41 13.43
N TRP A 22 25.53 5.63 14.02
CA TRP A 22 25.24 4.26 14.44
C TRP A 22 24.20 4.29 15.56
N ASN A 23 22.96 3.93 15.25
CA ASN A 23 21.86 3.74 16.17
C ASN A 23 21.27 2.33 16.01
N TRP A 24 20.41 1.90 16.93
CA TRP A 24 19.75 0.60 16.87
C TRP A 24 18.91 0.40 15.60
N ASP A 25 18.54 1.48 14.90
CA ASP A 25 17.78 1.43 13.65
C ASP A 25 18.49 0.63 12.54
N TRP A 26 19.83 0.66 12.51
CA TRP A 26 20.61 -0.11 11.53
C TRP A 26 20.40 -1.62 11.67
N VAL A 27 20.06 -2.09 12.87
CA VAL A 27 19.78 -3.50 13.14
C VAL A 27 18.29 -3.80 13.07
N THR A 28 17.45 -2.94 13.66
CA THR A 28 16.01 -3.19 13.74
C THR A 28 15.36 -3.13 12.37
N ARG A 29 15.72 -2.19 11.49
CA ARG A 29 15.06 -2.05 10.18
C ARG A 29 15.27 -3.27 9.27
N PRO A 30 16.50 -3.78 9.06
CA PRO A 30 16.69 -5.00 8.27
C PRO A 30 16.06 -6.23 8.93
N LEU A 31 16.10 -6.32 10.26
CA LEU A 31 15.49 -7.43 11.00
C LEU A 31 13.98 -7.47 10.80
N PHE A 32 13.29 -6.35 11.02
CA PHE A 32 11.84 -6.25 10.82
C PHE A 32 11.46 -6.48 9.36
N GLY A 33 12.20 -5.90 8.40
CA GLY A 33 11.97 -6.13 6.98
C GLY A 33 12.10 -7.62 6.60
N SER A 34 13.16 -8.27 7.07
CA SER A 34 13.40 -9.70 6.84
C SER A 34 12.34 -10.58 7.51
N ALA A 35 11.91 -10.22 8.73
CA ALA A 35 10.85 -10.93 9.44
C ALA A 35 9.50 -10.82 8.72
N LEU A 36 9.15 -9.65 8.19
CA LEU A 36 7.94 -9.47 7.39
C LEU A 36 8.02 -10.23 6.06
N ALA A 37 9.19 -10.21 5.41
CA ALA A 37 9.42 -11.00 4.19
C ALA A 37 9.27 -12.52 4.46
N ALA A 38 9.82 -13.01 5.56
CA ALA A 38 9.66 -14.40 5.99
C ALA A 38 8.19 -14.72 6.31
N LEU A 39 7.51 -13.85 7.05
CA LEU A 39 6.10 -14.02 7.42
C LEU A 39 5.20 -14.11 6.19
N VAL A 40 5.35 -13.18 5.24
CA VAL A 40 4.51 -13.19 4.03
C VAL A 40 4.83 -14.40 3.14
N THR A 41 6.11 -14.77 3.03
CA THR A 41 6.53 -15.97 2.27
C THR A 41 5.96 -17.24 2.90
N ALA A 42 5.97 -17.34 4.24
CA ALA A 42 5.35 -18.44 4.96
C ALA A 42 3.83 -18.48 4.70
N ALA A 43 3.14 -17.35 4.80
CA ALA A 43 1.71 -17.25 4.50
C ALA A 43 1.41 -17.69 3.05
N ILE A 44 2.24 -17.30 2.09
CA ILE A 44 2.15 -17.75 0.71
C ILE A 44 2.34 -19.27 0.62
N TYR A 45 3.29 -19.86 1.32
CA TYR A 45 3.50 -21.31 1.24
C TYR A 45 2.30 -22.11 1.79
N TYR A 46 1.77 -21.72 2.97
CA TYR A 46 0.72 -22.48 3.66
C TYR A 46 -0.64 -22.50 2.96
N GLY A 47 -0.98 -21.48 2.15
CA GLY A 47 -2.17 -21.56 1.29
C GLY A 47 -2.98 -20.27 1.14
N PRO A 48 -4.06 -20.32 0.34
CA PRO A 48 -4.90 -19.15 0.06
C PRO A 48 -5.50 -18.49 1.31
N VAL A 49 -5.84 -19.28 2.33
CA VAL A 49 -6.40 -18.76 3.59
C VAL A 49 -5.38 -17.88 4.32
N TYR A 50 -4.12 -18.31 4.42
CA TYR A 50 -3.07 -17.55 5.09
C TYR A 50 -2.69 -16.29 4.32
N VAL A 51 -2.66 -16.36 2.98
CA VAL A 51 -2.51 -15.17 2.13
C VAL A 51 -3.67 -14.19 2.34
N ALA A 52 -4.91 -14.67 2.43
CA ALA A 52 -6.07 -13.83 2.69
C ALA A 52 -6.02 -13.16 4.07
N LEU A 53 -5.58 -13.88 5.12
CA LEU A 53 -5.39 -13.31 6.45
C LEU A 53 -4.32 -12.22 6.44
N PHE A 54 -3.18 -12.48 5.81
CA PHE A 54 -2.12 -11.48 5.68
C PHE A 54 -2.60 -10.26 4.88
N ALA A 55 -3.24 -10.48 3.73
CA ALA A 55 -3.77 -9.41 2.88
C ALA A 55 -4.88 -8.60 3.57
N ALA A 56 -5.71 -9.24 4.39
CA ALA A 56 -6.72 -8.56 5.22
C ALA A 56 -6.06 -7.64 6.25
N ILE A 57 -5.05 -8.13 6.99
CA ILE A 57 -4.33 -7.33 8.00
C ILE A 57 -3.63 -6.15 7.32
N ALA A 58 -2.92 -6.38 6.22
CA ALA A 58 -2.26 -5.35 5.45
C ALA A 58 -3.27 -4.34 4.87
N GLY A 59 -4.41 -4.81 4.36
CA GLY A 59 -5.49 -3.99 3.84
C GLY A 59 -6.14 -3.12 4.90
N ILE A 60 -6.37 -3.63 6.11
CA ILE A 60 -6.89 -2.86 7.25
C ILE A 60 -5.89 -1.75 7.63
N ALA A 61 -4.60 -2.09 7.72
CA ALA A 61 -3.57 -1.09 8.00
C ALA A 61 -3.50 -0.01 6.91
N ALA A 62 -3.58 -0.40 5.64
CA ALA A 62 -3.62 0.53 4.51
C ALA A 62 -4.86 1.42 4.52
N ALA A 63 -6.04 0.86 4.83
CA ALA A 63 -7.30 1.60 4.91
C ALA A 63 -7.26 2.66 6.01
N ARG A 64 -6.66 2.32 7.16
CA ARG A 64 -6.48 3.24 8.28
C ARG A 64 -5.68 4.46 7.85
N GLU A 65 -4.56 4.25 7.16
CA GLU A 65 -3.72 5.37 6.74
C GLU A 65 -4.31 6.15 5.57
N TRP A 66 -4.93 5.46 4.60
CA TRP A 66 -5.57 6.11 3.46
C TRP A 66 -6.67 7.08 3.90
N HIS A 67 -7.66 6.61 4.67
CA HIS A 67 -8.80 7.45 5.04
C HIS A 67 -8.39 8.57 5.99
N ARG A 68 -7.36 8.34 6.82
CA ARG A 68 -6.74 9.41 7.62
C ARG A 68 -6.13 10.50 6.75
N MET A 69 -5.43 10.14 5.68
CA MET A 69 -4.85 11.12 4.73
C MET A 69 -5.91 11.90 3.96
N VAL A 70 -7.08 11.30 3.71
CA VAL A 70 -8.19 11.92 2.97
C VAL A 70 -9.11 12.76 3.86
N GLY A 71 -8.84 12.83 5.17
CA GLY A 71 -9.48 13.78 6.08
C GLY A 71 -10.44 13.17 7.11
N GLU A 72 -10.43 11.84 7.28
CA GLU A 72 -11.14 11.20 8.39
C GLU A 72 -10.25 11.05 9.65
N PRO A 73 -10.87 10.89 10.83
CA PRO A 73 -10.18 10.37 12.00
C PRO A 73 -9.57 8.98 11.75
N VAL A 74 -8.60 8.60 12.58
CA VAL A 74 -7.87 7.31 12.46
C VAL A 74 -8.81 6.10 12.37
N PHE A 75 -9.92 6.12 13.10
CA PHE A 75 -10.95 5.07 13.10
C PHE A 75 -12.31 5.64 12.66
N GLY A 76 -12.32 6.33 11.51
CA GLY A 76 -13.55 6.88 10.93
C GLY A 76 -14.43 5.82 10.22
N PRO A 77 -15.66 6.18 9.82
CA PRO A 77 -16.57 5.25 9.16
C PRO A 77 -16.06 4.70 7.83
N ALA A 78 -15.37 5.50 7.00
CA ALA A 78 -14.82 4.99 5.74
C ALA A 78 -13.74 3.92 5.98
N PHE A 79 -12.94 4.06 7.05
CA PHE A 79 -12.01 3.00 7.48
C PHE A 79 -12.74 1.67 7.73
N PHE A 80 -13.84 1.68 8.49
CA PHE A 80 -14.61 0.47 8.77
C PHE A 80 -15.29 -0.09 7.51
N ILE A 81 -15.89 0.77 6.68
CA ILE A 81 -16.54 0.37 5.42
C ILE A 81 -15.53 -0.37 4.53
N THR A 82 -14.37 0.24 4.27
CA THR A 82 -13.32 -0.33 3.43
C THR A 82 -12.75 -1.62 4.03
N SER A 83 -12.49 -1.64 5.34
CA SER A 83 -11.95 -2.81 6.04
C SER A 83 -12.91 -3.99 5.99
N ILE A 84 -14.19 -3.77 6.30
CA ILE A 84 -15.23 -4.80 6.27
C ILE A 84 -15.44 -5.30 4.83
N ALA A 85 -15.52 -4.40 3.85
CA ALA A 85 -15.67 -4.79 2.45
C ALA A 85 -14.47 -5.63 1.97
N THR A 86 -13.25 -5.25 2.34
CA THR A 86 -12.04 -6.02 2.01
C THR A 86 -12.11 -7.42 2.63
N VAL A 87 -12.31 -7.52 3.94
CA VAL A 87 -12.39 -8.82 4.65
C VAL A 87 -13.52 -9.69 4.09
N ALA A 88 -14.70 -9.11 3.87
CA ALA A 88 -15.86 -9.81 3.33
C ALA A 88 -15.61 -10.32 1.89
N ALA A 89 -14.94 -9.53 1.05
CA ALA A 89 -14.59 -9.95 -0.31
C ALA A 89 -13.59 -11.11 -0.32
N LEU A 90 -12.57 -11.05 0.54
CA LEU A 90 -11.59 -12.13 0.67
C LEU A 90 -12.25 -13.41 1.23
N ALA A 91 -13.10 -13.28 2.24
CA ALA A 91 -13.87 -14.40 2.78
C ALA A 91 -14.81 -15.00 1.72
N ALA A 92 -15.52 -14.15 0.96
CA ALA A 92 -16.38 -14.60 -0.14
C ALA A 92 -15.58 -15.39 -1.18
N LYS A 93 -14.35 -14.97 -1.50
CA LYS A 93 -13.51 -15.72 -2.45
C LYS A 93 -13.13 -17.11 -1.93
N LEU A 94 -12.95 -17.26 -0.62
CA LEU A 94 -12.52 -18.53 -0.01
C LEU A 94 -13.68 -19.49 0.24
N PHE A 95 -14.85 -18.98 0.61
CA PHE A 95 -15.93 -19.80 1.16
C PHE A 95 -17.20 -19.80 0.31
N ALA A 96 -17.35 -18.91 -0.67
CA ALA A 96 -18.52 -18.88 -1.54
C ALA A 96 -18.19 -19.41 -2.96
N PRO A 97 -19.07 -20.21 -3.58
CA PRO A 97 -18.89 -20.71 -4.95
C PRO A 97 -19.18 -19.65 -6.03
N VAL A 98 -19.54 -18.42 -5.64
CA VAL A 98 -19.99 -17.37 -6.56
C VAL A 98 -18.80 -16.53 -7.03
N LEU A 99 -18.40 -16.70 -8.30
CA LEU A 99 -17.22 -16.06 -8.88
C LEU A 99 -17.23 -14.53 -8.76
N LEU A 100 -18.40 -13.90 -8.96
CA LEU A 100 -18.52 -12.44 -8.99
C LEU A 100 -18.73 -11.80 -7.60
N ALA A 101 -18.99 -12.59 -6.56
CA ALA A 101 -19.31 -12.06 -5.23
C ALA A 101 -18.20 -11.16 -4.64
N PRO A 102 -16.90 -11.52 -4.68
CA PRO A 102 -15.84 -10.67 -4.16
C PRO A 102 -15.79 -9.29 -4.84
N TYR A 103 -15.93 -9.26 -6.16
CA TYR A 103 -15.91 -8.02 -6.93
C TYR A 103 -17.11 -7.13 -6.63
N ALA A 104 -18.31 -7.73 -6.53
CA ALA A 104 -19.52 -7.00 -6.17
C ALA A 104 -19.41 -6.39 -4.76
N ILE A 105 -18.84 -7.12 -3.80
CA ILE A 105 -18.59 -6.62 -2.43
C ILE A 105 -17.60 -5.44 -2.46
N ILE A 106 -16.51 -5.55 -3.23
CA ILE A 106 -15.52 -4.47 -3.36
C ILE A 106 -16.13 -3.22 -3.98
N VAL A 107 -16.84 -3.36 -5.11
CA VAL A 107 -17.49 -2.23 -5.79
C VAL A 107 -18.59 -1.61 -4.92
N GLY A 108 -19.39 -2.45 -4.25
CA GLY A 108 -20.41 -1.99 -3.30
C GLY A 108 -19.80 -1.25 -2.11
N GLY A 109 -18.74 -1.78 -1.51
CA GLY A 109 -18.01 -1.12 -0.42
C GLY A 109 -17.41 0.22 -0.83
N ALA A 110 -16.82 0.29 -2.02
CA ALA A 110 -16.30 1.54 -2.58
C ALA A 110 -17.41 2.57 -2.83
N ALA A 111 -18.56 2.14 -3.37
CA ALA A 111 -19.72 3.01 -3.56
C ALA A 111 -20.25 3.52 -2.21
N VAL A 112 -20.38 2.66 -1.20
CA VAL A 112 -20.82 3.04 0.15
C VAL A 112 -19.83 4.04 0.78
N ALA A 113 -18.52 3.82 0.65
CA ALA A 113 -17.51 4.74 1.17
C ALA A 113 -17.58 6.12 0.48
N ALA A 114 -17.76 6.14 -0.85
CA ALA A 114 -17.92 7.38 -1.61
C ALA A 114 -19.23 8.10 -1.25
N ILE A 115 -20.36 7.40 -1.19
CA ILE A 115 -21.66 7.97 -0.82
C ILE A 115 -21.60 8.53 0.61
N TYR A 116 -21.05 7.78 1.55
CA TYR A 116 -20.84 8.26 2.92
C TYR A 116 -20.03 9.56 2.93
N ALA A 117 -18.90 9.60 2.22
CA ALA A 117 -18.04 10.77 2.16
C ALA A 117 -18.79 11.97 1.54
N ALA A 118 -19.57 11.76 0.48
CA ALA A 118 -20.39 12.80 -0.15
C ALA A 118 -21.43 13.38 0.82
N LEU A 119 -22.14 12.51 1.55
CA LEU A 119 -23.13 12.92 2.54
C LEU A 119 -22.54 13.67 3.74
N ARG A 120 -21.22 13.53 3.97
CA ARG A 120 -20.49 14.20 5.06
C ARG A 120 -19.65 15.39 4.60
N GLY A 121 -19.69 15.74 3.31
CA GLY A 121 -18.89 16.84 2.77
C GLY A 121 -17.38 16.54 2.69
N HIS A 122 -16.99 15.26 2.71
CA HIS A 122 -15.63 14.81 2.45
C HIS A 122 -15.41 14.55 0.95
N TYR A 123 -14.21 14.17 0.55
CA TYR A 123 -13.85 13.94 -0.86
C TYR A 123 -14.30 12.55 -1.38
N PRO A 124 -15.44 12.42 -2.07
CA PRO A 124 -16.06 11.11 -2.33
C PRO A 124 -15.22 10.20 -3.21
N ALA A 125 -14.61 10.80 -4.24
CA ALA A 125 -13.75 10.10 -5.19
C ALA A 125 -12.55 9.43 -4.49
N TRP A 126 -11.91 10.12 -3.54
CA TRP A 126 -10.74 9.60 -2.83
C TRP A 126 -11.09 8.48 -1.84
N HIS A 127 -12.24 8.57 -1.17
CA HIS A 127 -12.71 7.49 -0.29
C HIS A 127 -13.11 6.24 -1.08
N GLY A 128 -13.88 6.39 -2.16
CA GLY A 128 -14.25 5.26 -3.02
C GLY A 128 -13.05 4.64 -3.73
N PHE A 129 -12.15 5.46 -4.29
CA PHE A 129 -10.95 4.98 -4.96
C PHE A 129 -10.03 4.23 -3.99
N GLY A 130 -9.85 4.73 -2.77
CA GLY A 130 -9.07 4.03 -1.74
C GLY A 130 -9.55 2.62 -1.48
N ALA A 131 -10.86 2.42 -1.38
CA ALA A 131 -11.45 1.10 -1.19
C ALA A 131 -11.12 0.14 -2.34
N LEU A 132 -11.25 0.59 -3.59
CA LEU A 132 -10.87 -0.21 -4.77
C LEU A 132 -9.37 -0.49 -4.79
N TYR A 133 -8.56 0.54 -4.57
CA TYR A 133 -7.10 0.51 -4.64
C TYR A 133 -6.49 -0.44 -3.60
N ILE A 134 -7.14 -0.61 -2.45
CA ILE A 134 -6.69 -1.51 -1.38
C ILE A 134 -7.23 -2.93 -1.58
N ALA A 135 -8.54 -3.07 -1.83
CA ALA A 135 -9.18 -4.38 -1.83
C ALA A 135 -8.88 -5.20 -3.09
N LEU A 136 -8.71 -4.56 -4.26
CA LEU A 136 -8.42 -5.28 -5.51
C LEU A 136 -7.05 -5.96 -5.50
N PRO A 137 -5.93 -5.31 -5.11
CA PRO A 137 -4.64 -6.00 -4.97
C PRO A 137 -4.68 -7.10 -3.91
N ALA A 138 -5.36 -6.87 -2.77
CA ALA A 138 -5.55 -7.89 -1.75
C ALA A 138 -6.25 -9.15 -2.30
N LEU A 139 -7.33 -8.95 -3.06
CA LEU A 139 -8.05 -10.03 -3.73
C LEU A 139 -7.20 -10.72 -4.80
N ALA A 140 -6.43 -9.95 -5.58
CA ALA A 140 -5.55 -10.48 -6.61
C ALA A 140 -4.49 -11.45 -6.05
N LEU A 141 -3.92 -11.15 -4.88
CA LEU A 141 -2.99 -12.06 -4.20
C LEU A 141 -3.65 -13.39 -3.82
N VAL A 142 -4.88 -13.35 -3.30
CA VAL A 142 -5.64 -14.56 -2.95
C VAL A 142 -6.01 -15.37 -4.20
N LEU A 143 -6.40 -14.70 -5.28
CA LEU A 143 -6.70 -15.32 -6.57
C LEU A 143 -5.47 -16.01 -7.17
N LEU A 144 -4.34 -15.29 -7.25
CA LEU A 144 -3.07 -15.83 -7.72
C LEU A 144 -2.63 -17.01 -6.87
N ARG A 145 -2.86 -16.99 -5.56
CA ARG A 145 -2.48 -18.11 -4.70
C ARG A 145 -3.28 -19.39 -5.03
N GLY A 146 -4.47 -19.24 -5.61
CA GLY A 146 -5.33 -20.35 -6.01
C GLY A 146 -4.98 -21.00 -7.36
N VAL A 147 -4.12 -20.39 -8.18
CA VAL A 147 -3.73 -20.98 -9.48
C VAL A 147 -2.62 -22.03 -9.34
N PRO A 148 -2.42 -22.92 -10.33
CA PRO A 148 -1.26 -23.81 -10.35
C PRO A 148 0.05 -23.03 -10.21
N ASN A 149 0.96 -23.48 -9.34
CA ASN A 149 2.20 -22.79 -9.01
C ASN A 149 2.03 -21.36 -8.45
N GLY A 150 0.83 -21.01 -7.94
CA GLY A 150 0.52 -19.67 -7.44
C GLY A 150 1.49 -19.15 -6.38
N ALA A 151 2.01 -20.03 -5.51
CA ALA A 151 3.03 -19.66 -4.52
C ALA A 151 4.31 -19.14 -5.18
N TRP A 152 4.84 -19.85 -6.18
CA TRP A 152 6.04 -19.46 -6.92
C TRP A 152 5.83 -18.19 -7.73
N ILE A 153 4.65 -18.01 -8.31
CA ILE A 153 4.29 -16.79 -9.05
C ILE A 153 4.33 -15.58 -8.10
N ILE A 154 3.70 -15.68 -6.93
CA ILE A 154 3.65 -14.57 -5.97
C ILE A 154 5.05 -14.29 -5.40
N VAL A 155 5.81 -15.31 -5.01
CA VAL A 155 7.18 -15.14 -4.51
C VAL A 155 8.07 -14.51 -5.58
N GLY A 156 8.00 -14.98 -6.83
CA GLY A 156 8.72 -14.40 -7.95
C GLY A 156 8.36 -12.94 -8.20
N MET A 157 7.07 -12.60 -8.13
CA MET A 157 6.58 -11.22 -8.23
C MET A 157 7.15 -10.34 -7.11
N PHE A 158 7.12 -10.80 -5.85
CA PHE A 158 7.69 -10.05 -4.73
C PHE A 158 9.21 -9.89 -4.84
N LEU A 159 9.93 -10.94 -5.23
CA LEU A 159 11.37 -10.84 -5.48
C LEU A 159 11.67 -9.83 -6.57
N ALA A 160 10.90 -9.82 -7.67
CA ALA A 160 11.06 -8.82 -8.72
C ALA A 160 10.85 -7.40 -8.18
N ILE A 161 9.74 -7.14 -7.48
CA ILE A 161 9.41 -5.82 -6.90
C ILE A 161 10.48 -5.37 -5.89
N TRP A 162 10.84 -6.22 -4.92
CA TRP A 162 11.83 -5.87 -3.91
C TRP A 162 13.21 -5.62 -4.50
N THR A 163 13.60 -6.40 -5.51
CA THR A 163 14.87 -6.23 -6.21
C THR A 163 14.85 -4.94 -7.04
N THR A 164 13.76 -4.61 -7.72
CA THR A 164 13.65 -3.36 -8.49
C THR A 164 13.65 -2.14 -7.59
N ASP A 165 12.97 -2.17 -6.45
CA ASP A 165 12.95 -1.03 -5.50
C ASP A 165 14.35 -0.78 -4.92
N THR A 166 15.03 -1.86 -4.49
CA THR A 166 16.40 -1.78 -3.97
C THR A 166 17.38 -1.34 -5.06
N GLY A 167 17.25 -1.90 -6.26
CA GLY A 167 18.08 -1.56 -7.43
C GLY A 167 17.89 -0.11 -7.85
N ALA A 168 16.67 0.43 -7.82
CA ALA A 168 16.38 1.83 -8.12
C ALA A 168 17.03 2.77 -7.11
N LEU A 169 17.01 2.44 -5.81
CA LEU A 169 17.69 3.21 -4.78
C LEU A 169 19.22 3.22 -4.98
N ILE A 170 19.82 2.05 -5.20
CA ILE A 170 21.27 1.92 -5.41
C ILE A 170 21.69 2.67 -6.68
N THR A 171 21.01 2.42 -7.79
CA THR A 171 21.33 3.03 -9.08
C THR A 171 21.10 4.53 -9.05
N GLY A 172 20.01 5.00 -8.43
CA GLY A 172 19.73 6.43 -8.26
C GLY A 172 20.82 7.16 -7.47
N ASN A 173 21.35 6.52 -6.41
CA ASN A 173 22.44 7.07 -5.60
C ASN A 173 23.79 7.07 -6.33
N ILE A 174 24.07 6.08 -7.18
CA ILE A 174 25.33 5.99 -7.93
C ILE A 174 25.35 6.91 -9.14
N VAL A 175 24.25 6.95 -9.90
CA VAL A 175 24.16 7.70 -11.16
C VAL A 175 23.90 9.18 -10.93
N GLY A 176 23.11 9.54 -9.91
CA GLY A 176 22.86 10.94 -9.55
C GLY A 176 22.09 11.77 -10.60
N GLY A 177 21.30 11.12 -11.46
CA GLY A 177 20.53 11.78 -12.51
C GLY A 177 19.44 12.74 -12.00
N PRO A 178 18.85 13.56 -12.89
CA PRO A 178 17.80 14.52 -12.52
C PRO A 178 16.58 13.83 -11.90
N ARG A 179 16.00 14.45 -10.87
CA ARG A 179 14.77 13.94 -10.22
C ARG A 179 13.62 13.92 -11.23
N LEU A 180 12.87 12.83 -11.28
CA LEU A 180 11.72 12.68 -12.19
C LEU A 180 10.59 13.67 -11.87
N TRP A 181 10.39 14.02 -10.60
CA TRP A 181 9.38 14.98 -10.19
C TRP A 181 9.90 15.93 -9.09
N PRO A 182 10.61 17.01 -9.47
CA PRO A 182 11.30 17.89 -8.51
C PRO A 182 10.38 18.58 -7.50
N ALA A 183 9.11 18.78 -7.82
CA ALA A 183 8.18 19.52 -6.96
C ALA A 183 7.79 18.77 -5.67
N ILE A 184 7.96 17.45 -5.62
CA ILE A 184 7.51 16.59 -4.51
C ILE A 184 8.61 15.66 -3.97
N SER A 185 9.82 15.70 -4.54
CA SER A 185 10.93 14.79 -4.21
C SER A 185 12.16 15.53 -3.70
#